data_AF-A0A9N9J5U2-F1
#
_entry.id   AF-A0A9N9J5U2-F1
#
_cell.length_a   1.000
_cell.length_b   1.000
_cell.length_c   1.000
_cell.angle_alpha   90.00
_cell.angle_beta   90.00
_cell.angle_gamma   90.00
#
_symmetry.space_group_name_H-M   'P 1'
#
loop_
_entity.id
_entity.type
_entity.pdbx_description
1 polymer ?
#
loop_
_entity_poly.entity_id
_entity_poly.type
_entity_poly.pdbx_seq_one_letter_code
_entity_poly.pdbx_strand_id
1 'polypeptide(L)'
;VIVTLAQRSLKKFAFMVISAYYRVISQSAVIQQSIILRNSDPRRMAKTMTQESRKLVFVTGNKKKLEEVQDILGTSVDLTSHKLDLTEIQGTSREVSADKCLRASIELNGPVITEDTCLCFNALQGLPGPYIKWFLDKLGHDGLNRMLSGFEDKSAYALCTFAYSTGPGTEPLLFEGRTDGKIVPPRGPTDFG
;
A
#
# COMPACT_ATOMS: atom_id res chain seq x y z
N VAL A 1 14.76 1.32 13.27
CA VAL A 1 14.35 -0.12 13.16
C VAL A 1 12.96 -0.30 12.56
N ILE A 2 12.00 0.58 12.85
CA ILE A 2 10.81 0.77 11.99
C ILE A 2 11.25 1.02 10.53
N VAL A 3 12.24 1.90 10.36
CA VAL A 3 12.89 2.26 9.08
C VAL A 3 13.39 1.04 8.27
N THR A 4 14.18 0.16 8.88
CA THR A 4 14.85 -0.93 8.14
C THR A 4 13.90 -2.08 7.78
N LEU A 5 12.83 -2.28 8.55
CA LEU A 5 11.83 -3.31 8.30
C LEU A 5 10.80 -2.87 7.25
N ALA A 6 10.34 -1.61 7.31
CA ALA A 6 9.41 -1.05 6.32
C ALA A 6 10.03 -1.00 4.92
N GLN A 7 11.26 -0.46 4.79
CA GLN A 7 11.95 -0.31 3.50
C GLN A 7 12.30 -1.65 2.82
N ARG A 8 12.50 -2.73 3.60
CA ARG A 8 12.72 -4.07 3.03
C ARG A 8 11.42 -4.75 2.59
N SER A 9 10.30 -4.48 3.25
CA SER A 9 8.96 -4.96 2.85
C SER A 9 8.55 -4.40 1.47
N LEU A 10 8.92 -3.15 1.22
CA LEU A 10 8.59 -2.40 0.00
C LEU A 10 9.20 -2.97 -1.31
N LYS A 11 10.33 -3.71 -1.26
CA LYS A 11 10.90 -4.31 -2.49
C LYS A 11 10.21 -5.60 -2.93
N LYS A 12 9.73 -6.43 -2.00
CA LYS A 12 8.87 -7.60 -2.32
C LYS A 12 7.50 -7.16 -2.84
N PHE A 13 7.10 -5.96 -2.43
CA PHE A 13 5.82 -5.35 -2.71
C PHE A 13 5.67 -4.86 -4.18
N ALA A 14 6.77 -4.41 -4.80
CA ALA A 14 6.83 -4.01 -6.22
C ALA A 14 6.20 -5.03 -7.17
N PHE A 15 6.61 -6.29 -7.03
CA PHE A 15 6.14 -7.36 -7.90
C PHE A 15 4.64 -7.63 -7.72
N MET A 16 4.14 -7.46 -6.50
CA MET A 16 2.74 -7.78 -6.18
C MET A 16 1.78 -6.71 -6.69
N VAL A 17 2.11 -5.42 -6.58
CA VAL A 17 1.29 -4.35 -7.18
C VAL A 17 1.35 -4.34 -8.69
N ILE A 18 2.54 -4.52 -9.27
CA ILE A 18 2.67 -4.61 -10.72
C ILE A 18 1.84 -5.80 -11.22
N SER A 19 2.00 -6.98 -10.61
CA SER A 19 1.22 -8.16 -10.97
C SER A 19 -0.28 -7.95 -10.78
N ALA A 20 -0.71 -7.30 -9.70
CA ALA A 20 -2.12 -7.00 -9.44
C ALA A 20 -2.73 -6.03 -10.44
N TYR A 21 -2.06 -4.91 -10.69
CA TYR A 21 -2.46 -3.89 -11.65
C TYR A 21 -2.60 -4.50 -13.04
N TYR A 22 -1.60 -5.27 -13.50
CA TYR A 22 -1.69 -5.97 -14.79
C TYR A 22 -2.73 -7.09 -14.79
N ARG A 23 -2.95 -7.80 -13.67
CA ARG A 23 -3.98 -8.84 -13.58
C ARG A 23 -5.39 -8.23 -13.71
N VAL A 24 -5.66 -7.11 -13.06
CA VAL A 24 -6.94 -6.38 -13.16
C VAL A 24 -7.15 -5.83 -14.57
N ILE A 25 -6.13 -5.21 -15.17
CA ILE A 25 -6.20 -4.74 -16.57
C ILE A 25 -6.49 -5.91 -17.51
N SER A 26 -5.85 -7.07 -17.28
CA SER A 26 -6.06 -8.28 -18.09
C SER A 26 -7.43 -8.94 -17.90
N GLN A 27 -8.07 -8.79 -16.73
CA GLN A 27 -9.39 -9.38 -16.43
C GLN A 27 -10.57 -8.52 -16.90
N SER A 28 -10.32 -7.29 -17.37
CA SER A 28 -11.33 -6.50 -18.08
C SER A 28 -11.59 -7.11 -19.47
N ALA A 29 -12.37 -8.18 -19.53
CA ALA A 29 -12.70 -8.96 -20.73
C ALA A 29 -13.27 -8.15 -21.92
N VAL A 30 -13.68 -6.90 -21.70
CA VAL A 30 -14.11 -5.95 -22.74
C VAL A 30 -12.96 -5.52 -23.66
N ILE A 31 -11.72 -5.54 -23.17
CA ILE A 31 -10.55 -5.08 -23.93
C ILE A 31 -10.06 -6.17 -24.90
N GLN A 32 -10.15 -7.46 -24.57
CA GLN A 32 -9.71 -8.51 -25.49
C GLN A 32 -10.57 -8.57 -26.76
N GLN A 33 -11.91 -8.48 -26.65
CA GLN A 33 -12.77 -8.53 -27.84
C GLN A 33 -12.68 -7.27 -28.70
N SER A 34 -12.57 -6.09 -28.11
CA SER A 34 -12.47 -4.84 -28.87
C SER A 34 -11.10 -4.62 -29.52
N ILE A 35 -10.01 -5.13 -28.93
CA ILE A 35 -8.66 -5.10 -29.53
C ILE A 35 -8.52 -6.15 -30.64
N ILE A 36 -9.01 -7.38 -30.43
CA ILE A 36 -8.95 -8.45 -31.44
C ILE A 36 -9.79 -8.10 -32.68
N LEU A 37 -10.93 -7.42 -32.51
CA LEU A 37 -11.77 -7.01 -33.63
C LEU A 37 -11.23 -5.79 -34.41
N ARG A 38 -10.25 -5.04 -33.87
CA ARG A 38 -9.78 -3.78 -34.50
C ARG A 38 -8.35 -3.82 -35.06
N ASN A 39 -7.50 -4.77 -34.68
CA ASN A 39 -6.15 -4.87 -35.23
C ASN A 39 -5.67 -6.33 -35.31
N SER A 40 -5.41 -6.79 -36.54
CA SER A 40 -4.85 -8.11 -36.87
C SER A 40 -3.32 -8.15 -36.95
N ASP A 41 -2.63 -7.02 -36.70
CA ASP A 41 -1.17 -6.92 -36.73
C ASP A 41 -0.54 -6.99 -35.32
N PRO A 42 0.28 -8.02 -35.02
CA PRO A 42 0.95 -8.20 -33.72
C PRO A 42 1.80 -7.01 -33.26
N ARG A 43 2.35 -6.21 -34.18
CA ARG A 43 3.16 -5.02 -33.85
C ARG A 43 2.30 -3.85 -33.40
N ARG A 44 1.09 -3.72 -33.93
CA ARG A 44 0.09 -2.76 -33.43
C ARG A 44 -0.51 -3.22 -32.11
N MET A 45 -0.72 -4.52 -31.91
CA MET A 45 -1.18 -5.06 -30.63
C MET A 45 -0.20 -4.73 -29.49
N ALA A 46 1.10 -4.94 -29.69
CA ALA A 46 2.13 -4.56 -28.71
C ALA A 46 2.12 -3.05 -28.41
N LYS A 47 1.96 -2.21 -29.44
CA LYS A 47 1.89 -0.74 -29.30
C LYS A 47 0.58 -0.24 -28.66
N THR A 48 -0.53 -0.96 -28.86
CA THR A 48 -1.85 -0.64 -28.30
C THR A 48 -1.95 -1.09 -26.84
N MET A 49 -1.37 -2.24 -26.50
CA MET A 49 -1.28 -2.71 -25.11
C MET A 49 -0.37 -1.82 -24.24
N THR A 50 0.60 -1.12 -24.83
CA THR A 50 1.39 -0.09 -24.14
C THR A 50 0.71 1.28 -24.02
N GLN A 51 -0.44 1.50 -24.67
CA GLN A 51 -1.01 2.85 -24.86
C GLN A 51 -2.35 3.11 -24.16
N GLU A 52 -2.97 2.12 -23.50
CA GLU A 52 -4.01 2.37 -22.49
C GLU A 52 -3.43 2.25 -21.08
N SER A 53 -2.48 3.11 -20.72
CA SER A 53 -2.10 3.29 -19.32
C SER A 53 -3.28 3.97 -18.60
N ARG A 54 -4.19 3.19 -18.01
CA ARG A 54 -5.23 3.75 -17.15
C ARG A 54 -4.53 4.45 -15.98
N LYS A 55 -4.67 5.76 -15.92
CA LYS A 55 -4.21 6.62 -14.83
C LYS A 55 -4.64 6.01 -13.50
N LEU A 56 -3.68 5.66 -12.65
CA LEU A 56 -3.92 5.12 -11.31
C LEU A 56 -3.77 6.24 -10.29
N VAL A 57 -4.78 6.46 -9.47
CA VAL A 57 -4.70 7.47 -8.41
C VAL A 57 -4.23 6.81 -7.11
N PHE A 58 -3.03 7.19 -6.65
CA PHE A 58 -2.54 6.84 -5.33
C PHE A 58 -3.02 7.84 -4.28
N VAL A 59 -3.89 7.39 -3.39
CA VAL A 59 -4.43 8.23 -2.33
C VAL A 59 -3.48 8.24 -1.14
N THR A 60 -2.70 9.31 -1.04
CA THR A 60 -1.75 9.52 0.06
C THR A 60 -1.52 11.01 0.30
N GLY A 61 -1.29 11.37 1.57
CA GLY A 61 -0.75 12.68 1.95
C GLY A 61 0.75 12.66 2.26
N ASN A 62 1.39 11.49 2.22
CA ASN A 62 2.79 11.30 2.62
C ASN A 62 3.69 11.28 1.37
N LYS A 63 4.52 12.31 1.23
CA LYS A 63 5.46 12.47 0.10
C LYS A 63 6.48 11.34 0.02
N LYS A 64 7.02 10.88 1.16
CA LYS A 64 7.99 9.78 1.19
C LYS A 64 7.37 8.47 0.67
N LYS A 65 6.10 8.20 1.02
CA LYS A 65 5.36 7.04 0.46
C LYS A 65 5.17 7.15 -1.05
N LEU A 66 4.85 8.35 -1.55
CA LEU A 66 4.72 8.57 -2.99
C LEU A 66 6.04 8.33 -3.71
N GLU A 67 7.14 8.89 -3.21
CA GLU A 67 8.49 8.68 -3.75
C GLU A 67 8.85 7.18 -3.76
N GLU A 68 8.64 6.46 -2.66
CA GLU A 68 8.89 5.01 -2.58
C GLU A 68 8.06 4.21 -3.59
N VAL A 69 6.77 4.52 -3.73
CA VAL A 69 5.89 3.83 -4.68
C VAL A 69 6.27 4.17 -6.13
N GLN A 70 6.66 5.41 -6.42
CA GLN A 70 7.14 5.80 -7.75
C GLN A 70 8.45 5.10 -8.11
N ASP A 71 9.40 5.01 -7.19
CA ASP A 71 10.66 4.29 -7.37
C ASP A 71 10.42 2.79 -7.63
N ILE A 72 9.42 2.23 -6.97
CA ILE A 72 9.03 0.82 -7.09
C ILE A 72 8.33 0.52 -8.42
N LEU A 73 7.34 1.33 -8.80
CA LEU A 73 6.52 1.10 -9.99
C LEU A 73 7.18 1.61 -11.27
N GLY A 74 8.15 2.51 -11.15
CA GLY A 74 8.84 3.14 -12.28
C GLY A 74 7.83 3.73 -13.28
N THR A 75 8.09 3.49 -14.57
CA THR A 75 7.22 3.95 -15.66
C THR A 75 6.16 2.91 -16.08
N SER A 76 5.99 1.83 -15.31
CA SER A 76 5.04 0.76 -15.67
C SER A 76 3.58 1.17 -15.43
N VAL A 77 3.35 2.18 -14.60
CA VAL A 77 2.02 2.69 -14.23
C VAL A 77 2.03 4.21 -14.31
N ASP A 78 1.03 4.80 -14.96
CA ASP A 78 0.79 6.25 -14.90
C ASP A 78 0.15 6.59 -13.54
N LEU A 79 1.01 6.84 -12.54
CA LEU A 79 0.62 7.09 -11.16
C LEU A 79 0.47 8.58 -10.89
N THR A 80 -0.70 8.98 -10.40
CA THR A 80 -0.92 10.32 -9.86
C THR A 80 -1.29 10.26 -8.40
N SER A 81 -0.80 11.22 -7.61
CA SER A 81 -1.14 11.28 -6.19
C SER A 81 -2.32 12.21 -5.95
N HIS A 82 -3.23 11.80 -5.08
CA HIS A 82 -4.30 12.66 -4.58
C HIS A 82 -4.36 12.58 -3.06
N LYS A 83 -4.33 13.72 -2.38
CA LYS A 83 -4.54 13.75 -0.93
C LYS A 83 -6.05 13.81 -0.67
N LEU A 84 -6.57 12.83 0.07
CA LEU A 84 -7.92 12.87 0.61
C LEU A 84 -7.85 12.80 2.12
N ASP A 85 -8.75 13.53 2.78
CA ASP A 85 -8.95 13.43 4.22
C ASP A 85 -10.13 12.49 4.46
N LEU A 86 -9.81 11.21 4.69
CA LEU A 86 -10.79 10.15 4.92
C LEU A 86 -10.69 9.71 6.38
N THR A 87 -11.84 9.65 7.06
CA THR A 87 -11.92 9.09 8.41
C THR A 87 -11.54 7.61 8.40
N GLU A 88 -10.44 7.23 9.03
CA GLU A 88 -10.05 5.82 9.18
C GLU A 88 -10.91 5.14 10.26
N ILE A 89 -11.57 4.03 9.92
CA ILE A 89 -12.26 3.21 10.92
C ILE A 89 -11.26 2.55 11.87
N GLN A 90 -11.78 2.00 12.98
CA GLN A 90 -11.03 1.08 13.82
C GLN A 90 -11.35 -0.36 13.42
N GLY A 91 -10.35 -1.23 13.49
CA GLY A 91 -10.48 -2.62 13.09
C GLY A 91 -9.13 -3.27 12.84
N THR A 92 -9.14 -4.40 12.15
CA THR A 92 -7.95 -5.05 11.62
C THR A 92 -7.33 -4.24 10.49
N SER A 93 -6.06 -4.52 10.16
CA SER A 93 -5.40 -3.85 9.01
C SER A 93 -6.19 -4.02 7.71
N ARG A 94 -6.81 -5.17 7.49
CA ARG A 94 -7.55 -5.45 6.24
C ARG A 94 -8.84 -4.65 6.15
N GLU A 95 -9.60 -4.57 7.25
CA GLU A 95 -10.84 -3.78 7.32
C GLU A 95 -10.55 -2.30 7.11
N VAL A 96 -9.53 -1.76 7.78
CA VAL A 96 -9.12 -0.35 7.65
C VAL A 96 -8.73 -0.04 6.21
N SER A 97 -7.89 -0.87 5.58
CA SER A 97 -7.45 -0.64 4.21
C SER A 97 -8.54 -0.80 3.16
N ALA A 98 -9.43 -1.79 3.33
CA ALA A 98 -10.57 -1.99 2.43
C ALA A 98 -11.52 -0.79 2.49
N ASP A 99 -11.96 -0.40 3.68
CA ASP A 99 -12.88 0.73 3.85
C ASP A 99 -12.29 2.05 3.34
N LYS A 100 -11.02 2.33 3.66
CA LYS A 100 -10.30 3.51 3.15
C LYS A 100 -10.27 3.54 1.62
N CYS A 101 -9.96 2.41 0.98
CA CYS A 101 -9.91 2.31 -0.48
C CYS A 101 -11.29 2.42 -1.12
N LEU A 102 -12.31 1.81 -0.52
CA LEU A 102 -13.68 1.91 -0.99
C LEU A 102 -14.16 3.36 -0.96
N ARG A 103 -13.98 4.05 0.17
CA ARG A 103 -14.38 5.46 0.30
C ARG A 103 -13.60 6.38 -0.64
N ALA A 104 -12.29 6.15 -0.80
CA ALA A 104 -11.49 6.85 -1.79
C ALA A 104 -12.03 6.66 -3.23
N SER A 105 -12.45 5.44 -3.58
CA SER A 105 -12.98 5.15 -4.92
C SER A 105 -14.32 5.84 -5.20
N ILE A 106 -15.15 5.98 -4.16
CA ILE A 106 -16.43 6.70 -4.22
C ILE A 106 -16.17 8.19 -4.40
N GLU A 107 -15.30 8.79 -3.59
CA GLU A 107 -14.98 10.22 -3.63
C GLU A 107 -14.36 10.65 -4.97
N LEU A 108 -13.47 9.83 -5.53
CA LEU A 108 -12.79 10.12 -6.79
C LEU A 108 -13.51 9.57 -8.03
N ASN A 109 -14.60 8.83 -7.82
CA ASN A 109 -15.40 8.19 -8.88
C ASN A 109 -14.54 7.45 -9.92
N GLY A 110 -13.60 6.63 -9.46
CA GLY A 110 -12.65 5.99 -10.37
C GLY A 110 -11.67 5.02 -9.69
N PRO A 111 -10.74 4.45 -10.46
CA PRO A 111 -9.76 3.50 -9.95
C PRO A 111 -8.76 4.19 -9.03
N VAL A 112 -8.60 3.61 -7.84
CA VAL A 112 -7.73 4.14 -6.79
C VAL A 112 -6.88 3.02 -6.20
N ILE A 113 -5.72 3.41 -5.69
CA ILE A 113 -4.89 2.58 -4.84
C ILE A 113 -4.58 3.34 -3.56
N THR A 114 -4.63 2.66 -2.41
CA THR A 114 -4.27 3.19 -1.10
C THR A 114 -3.22 2.30 -0.45
N GLU A 115 -2.53 2.84 0.55
CA GLU A 115 -1.57 2.08 1.36
C GLU A 115 -1.75 2.42 2.85
N ASP A 116 -1.81 1.39 3.67
CA ASP A 116 -1.64 1.48 5.12
C ASP A 116 -0.41 0.70 5.60
N THR A 117 0.17 1.18 6.69
CA THR A 117 1.36 0.60 7.30
C THR A 117 1.07 0.33 8.77
N CYS A 118 1.25 -0.91 9.18
CA CYS A 118 1.14 -1.35 10.56
C CYS A 118 2.51 -1.70 11.12
N LEU A 119 2.67 -1.48 12.43
CA LEU A 119 3.77 -2.02 13.21
C LEU A 119 3.21 -2.86 14.34
N CYS A 120 3.49 -4.15 14.31
CA CYS A 120 2.82 -5.14 15.14
C CYS A 120 3.82 -5.78 16.09
N PHE A 121 3.64 -5.60 17.41
CA PHE A 121 4.49 -6.24 18.41
C PHE A 121 3.88 -7.60 18.78
N ASN A 122 4.66 -8.68 18.69
CA ASN A 122 4.13 -10.01 18.98
C ASN A 122 3.74 -10.16 20.46
N ALA A 123 4.53 -9.59 21.36
CA ALA A 123 4.22 -9.48 22.79
C ALA A 123 2.89 -8.76 23.10
N LEU A 124 2.44 -7.86 22.23
CA LEU A 124 1.15 -7.16 22.38
C LEU A 124 0.08 -7.69 21.43
N GLN A 125 0.20 -8.95 21.02
CA GLN A 125 -0.76 -9.63 20.13
C GLN A 125 -1.03 -8.83 18.83
N GLY A 126 0.00 -8.17 18.30
CA GLY A 126 -0.07 -7.40 17.07
C GLY A 126 -0.36 -5.91 17.24
N LEU A 127 -0.62 -5.41 18.45
CA LEU A 127 -0.69 -3.98 18.72
C LEU A 127 0.71 -3.31 18.66
N PRO A 128 0.80 -2.00 18.37
CA PRO A 128 -0.31 -1.08 18.04
C PRO A 128 -0.95 -1.30 16.66
N GLY A 129 -0.29 -2.05 15.76
CA GLY A 129 -0.86 -2.45 14.49
C GLY A 129 -1.25 -1.25 13.61
N PRO A 130 -2.50 -1.15 13.13
CA PRO A 130 -2.95 -0.04 12.27
C PRO A 130 -2.95 1.31 12.99
N TYR A 131 -2.85 1.32 14.32
CA TYR A 131 -2.86 2.55 15.13
C TYR A 131 -1.46 3.16 15.31
N ILE A 132 -0.42 2.61 14.67
CA ILE A 132 0.98 3.02 14.88
C ILE A 132 1.23 4.52 14.72
N LYS A 133 0.53 5.20 13.80
CA LYS A 133 0.64 6.66 13.59
C LYS A 133 0.41 7.42 14.89
N TRP A 134 -0.64 7.07 15.63
CA TRP A 134 -1.01 7.74 16.88
C TRP A 134 -0.05 7.41 18.02
N PHE A 135 0.38 6.15 18.11
CA PHE A 135 1.35 5.72 19.12
C PHE A 135 2.69 6.40 18.90
N LEU A 136 3.15 6.51 17.65
CA LEU A 136 4.38 7.20 17.33
C LEU A 136 4.29 8.71 17.61
N ASP A 137 3.18 9.35 17.26
CA ASP A 137 2.96 10.78 17.55
C ASP A 137 3.04 11.08 19.06
N LYS A 138 2.43 10.23 19.89
CA LYS A 138 2.35 10.47 21.35
C LYS A 138 3.56 9.98 22.12
N LEU A 139 4.18 8.87 21.71
CA LEU A 139 5.23 8.20 22.46
C LEU A 139 6.63 8.46 21.88
N GLY A 140 6.70 8.83 20.60
CA GLY A 140 7.95 8.87 19.85
C GLY A 140 8.60 7.47 19.75
N HIS A 141 9.76 7.42 19.11
CA HIS A 141 10.48 6.16 18.92
C HIS A 141 10.95 5.52 20.24
N ASP A 142 11.37 6.35 21.21
CA ASP A 142 11.79 5.87 22.52
C ASP A 142 10.62 5.25 23.30
N GLY A 143 9.47 5.95 23.33
CA GLY A 143 8.29 5.46 24.02
C GLY A 143 7.76 4.17 23.40
N LEU A 144 7.80 4.01 22.07
CA LEU A 144 7.47 2.74 21.40
C LEU A 144 8.38 1.59 21.84
N ASN A 145 9.68 1.83 22.02
CA ASN A 145 10.58 0.81 22.57
C ASN A 145 10.24 0.48 24.03
N ARG A 146 9.96 1.52 24.83
CA ARG A 146 9.63 1.39 26.26
C ARG A 146 8.31 0.68 26.51
N MET A 147 7.35 0.73 25.59
CA MET A 147 6.10 -0.06 25.67
C MET A 147 6.36 -1.55 25.89
N LEU A 148 7.48 -2.07 25.39
CA LEU A 148 7.82 -3.47 25.51
C LEU A 148 8.69 -3.78 26.73
N SER A 149 9.03 -2.82 27.59
CA SER A 149 10.00 -3.01 28.68
C SER A 149 9.69 -4.22 29.57
N GLY A 150 8.42 -4.44 29.90
CA GLY A 150 7.93 -5.55 30.74
C GLY A 150 7.78 -6.91 30.03
N PHE A 151 8.10 -7.02 28.75
CA PHE A 151 7.97 -8.26 27.97
C PHE A 151 9.34 -8.79 27.57
N GLU A 152 9.61 -10.09 27.72
CA GLU A 152 10.87 -10.67 27.22
C GLU A 152 10.90 -10.67 25.69
N ASP A 153 9.76 -10.99 25.07
CA ASP A 153 9.61 -10.97 23.62
C ASP A 153 9.60 -9.52 23.10
N LYS A 154 10.59 -9.20 22.27
CA LYS A 154 10.65 -7.93 21.53
C LYS A 154 10.45 -8.13 20.03
N SER A 155 10.07 -9.32 19.59
CA SER A 155 9.82 -9.59 18.18
C SER A 155 8.61 -8.80 17.70
N ALA A 156 8.69 -8.35 16.46
CA ALA A 156 7.68 -7.52 15.83
C ALA A 156 7.75 -7.68 14.31
N TYR A 157 6.72 -7.24 13.61
CA TYR A 157 6.73 -7.17 12.16
C TYR A 157 6.12 -5.87 11.67
N ALA A 158 6.66 -5.37 10.56
CA ALA A 158 6.02 -4.33 9.77
C ALA A 158 5.12 -5.01 8.74
N LEU A 159 3.86 -4.60 8.68
CA LEU A 159 2.89 -5.05 7.68
C LEU A 159 2.48 -3.86 6.84
N CYS A 160 2.62 -3.98 5.53
CA CYS A 160 2.18 -3.00 4.56
C CYS A 160 1.01 -3.60 3.80
N THR A 161 -0.11 -2.89 3.74
CA THR A 161 -1.33 -3.33 3.08
C THR A 161 -1.67 -2.30 2.02
N PHE A 162 -1.67 -2.73 0.77
CA PHE A 162 -2.24 -1.94 -0.31
C PHE A 162 -3.62 -2.45 -0.65
N ALA A 163 -4.51 -1.51 -0.93
CA ALA A 163 -5.86 -1.79 -1.36
C ALA A 163 -6.08 -1.11 -2.71
N TYR A 164 -6.64 -1.85 -3.66
CA TYR A 164 -6.93 -1.36 -5.00
C TYR A 164 -8.40 -1.57 -5.33
N SER A 165 -9.04 -0.53 -5.85
CA SER A 165 -10.41 -0.57 -6.36
C SER A 165 -10.43 -0.11 -7.81
N THR A 166 -11.25 -0.75 -8.64
CA THR A 166 -11.50 -0.30 -10.03
C THR A 166 -12.43 0.90 -10.11
N GLY A 167 -13.16 1.21 -9.03
CA GLY A 167 -14.14 2.28 -8.98
C GLY A 167 -15.24 2.03 -7.93
N PRO A 168 -16.21 2.94 -7.81
CA PRO A 168 -17.30 2.83 -6.85
C PRO A 168 -18.05 1.50 -6.96
N GLY A 169 -18.43 0.93 -5.81
CA GLY A 169 -19.21 -0.32 -5.75
C GLY A 169 -18.41 -1.59 -6.05
N THR A 170 -17.09 -1.49 -6.22
CA THR A 170 -16.21 -2.66 -6.37
C THR A 170 -15.47 -2.96 -5.08
N GLU A 171 -15.50 -4.23 -4.66
CA GLU A 171 -14.81 -4.69 -3.46
C GLU A 171 -13.28 -4.54 -3.65
N PRO A 172 -12.58 -3.83 -2.74
CA PRO A 172 -11.16 -3.63 -2.88
C PRO A 172 -10.35 -4.93 -2.84
N LEU A 173 -9.38 -5.05 -3.75
CA LEU A 173 -8.38 -6.10 -3.72
C LEU A 173 -7.25 -5.71 -2.77
N LEU A 174 -6.94 -6.59 -1.81
CA LEU A 174 -5.91 -6.35 -0.79
C LEU A 174 -4.62 -7.11 -1.06
N PHE A 175 -3.50 -6.42 -0.84
CA PHE A 175 -2.14 -6.89 -1.08
C PHE A 175 -1.28 -6.63 0.16
N GLU A 176 -0.81 -7.69 0.83
CA GLU A 176 -0.07 -7.58 2.08
C GLU A 176 1.41 -7.99 1.95
N GLY A 177 2.31 -7.11 2.39
CA GLY A 177 3.75 -7.36 2.49
C GLY A 177 4.23 -7.27 3.93
N ARG A 178 4.83 -8.36 4.45
CA ARG A 178 5.33 -8.44 5.83
C ARG A 178 6.85 -8.52 5.89
N THR A 179 7.43 -7.82 6.86
CA THR A 179 8.84 -7.96 7.25
C THR A 179 8.99 -8.13 8.75
N ASP A 180 9.48 -9.29 9.16
CA ASP A 180 9.76 -9.65 10.54
C ASP A 180 11.07 -9.05 11.06
N GLY A 181 11.08 -8.73 12.35
CA GLY A 181 12.24 -8.17 13.05
C GLY A 181 12.03 -8.08 14.56
N LYS A 182 12.72 -7.11 15.17
CA LYS A 182 12.73 -6.91 16.62
C LYS A 182 12.69 -5.42 16.96
N ILE A 183 11.91 -5.03 17.96
CA ILE A 183 11.93 -3.67 18.50
C ILE A 183 13.18 -3.49 19.36
N VAL A 184 13.86 -2.37 19.18
CA VAL A 184 15.14 -2.07 19.83
C VAL A 184 15.20 -0.58 20.17
N PRO A 185 16.12 -0.16 21.05
CA PRO A 185 16.35 1.26 21.31
C PRO A 185 16.59 2.03 20.00
N PRO A 186 16.03 3.24 19.85
CA PRO A 186 16.13 4.01 18.62
C PRO A 186 17.60 4.32 18.29
N ARG A 187 17.94 4.20 16.99
CA ARG A 187 19.27 4.46 16.45
C ARG A 187 19.14 5.04 15.05
N GLY A 188 20.02 5.97 14.70
CA GLY A 188 20.00 6.69 13.43
C GLY A 188 19.11 7.95 13.45
N PRO A 189 18.92 8.60 12.30
CA PRO A 189 18.05 9.76 12.16
C PRO A 189 16.60 9.47 12.59
N THR A 190 15.94 10.47 13.18
CA THR A 190 14.56 10.39 13.69
C THR A 190 13.55 11.09 12.78
N ASP A 191 13.92 11.36 11.54
CA ASP A 191 13.07 12.00 10.52
C ASP A 191 12.20 10.99 9.75
N PHE A 192 12.33 9.69 10.08
CA PHE A 192 11.63 8.60 9.42
C PHE A 192 10.89 7.71 10.43
N GLY A 193 9.61 7.50 10.14
CA GLY A 193 8.62 6.99 11.07
C GLY A 193 7.71 8.14 11.47
#